data_AF-A0A2S7NZI5-F1
#
_entry.id   AF-A0A2S7NZI5-F1
#
_cell.length_a   1.000
_cell.length_b   1.000
_cell.length_c   1.000
_cell.angle_alpha   90.00
_cell.angle_beta   90.00
_cell.angle_gamma   90.00
#
_symmetry.space_group_name_H-M   'P 1'
#
loop_
_entity.id
_entity.type
_entity.pdbx_description
1 polymer ?
#
loop_
_entity_poly.entity_id
_entity_poly.type
_entity_poly.pdbx_seq_one_letter_code
_entity_poly.pdbx_strand_id
1 'polypeptide(L)'
;MFISAQLFLMFLISKAQAQAQAQAQAQNQPQTGIGQASNFNISADEALKYGCGEKCQEVLAYTNAGDLQTMGTAFDFEFYATAKNFSSSSTPGDLLKLAPINSTQLTVPDGMTTFRFQYVSKNVDGRSVPATGFIAFPFLKPDSGKYPLVAYAHGTIGVFPGCGPSSSPTLFNYNSWGPLMYRGYAIVATDYAGLGNNHTTLRYLSYVDHANDVYYSVQAARIAFPEVFTKEWMSIGHSQGAGASSTSGYLGTVAVAPAPKLYDTAVAVYEQIIPRPDYHQYVFTAEMGHVLYGVMQAFPNYTAPWCGEGLRKRMGLAILGQMCTLAFGGLSLDLPRDQLYLPGVNVKDDDTLREFQRIHAPAQGDLASRPMLVIHGMNDTSCLIEITEEAVRDAVSAGNEIEFLRYPGLDHSATLTASSPVWLKYIDETFARTRRYSNSTIKTVKPFNLTVAKKSLEAPMLDEQPWLGILPTS
;
A
#
# COMPACT_ATOMS: atom_id res chain seq x y z
N MET A 1 26.31 47.83 8.13
CA MET A 1 25.38 47.13 7.22
C MET A 1 25.79 45.67 7.09
N PHE A 2 25.80 44.86 8.16
CA PHE A 2 26.17 43.43 8.10
C PHE A 2 25.73 42.62 9.36
N ILE A 3 24.60 42.95 10.01
CA ILE A 3 24.09 42.20 11.18
C ILE A 3 22.56 42.00 11.07
N SER A 4 22.04 41.64 9.88
CA SER A 4 20.59 41.47 9.68
C SER A 4 20.17 40.17 9.00
N ALA A 5 21.10 39.39 8.43
CA ALA A 5 20.75 38.16 7.71
C ALA A 5 20.94 36.88 8.56
N GLN A 6 21.92 36.86 9.48
CA GLN A 6 22.23 35.66 10.27
C GLN A 6 21.25 35.40 11.44
N LEU A 7 20.70 36.44 12.08
CA LEU A 7 19.69 36.25 13.14
C LEU A 7 18.32 35.80 12.60
N PHE A 8 17.96 36.21 11.38
CA PHE A 8 16.69 35.81 10.75
C PHE A 8 16.76 34.35 10.26
N LEU A 9 17.93 33.91 9.79
CA LEU A 9 18.17 32.52 9.38
C LEU A 9 18.20 31.56 10.60
N MET A 10 18.80 31.97 11.73
CA MET A 10 18.77 31.18 12.97
C MET A 10 17.35 31.08 13.57
N PHE A 11 16.52 32.12 13.48
CA PHE A 11 15.14 32.08 13.98
C PHE A 11 14.23 31.17 13.13
N LEU A 12 14.43 31.12 11.81
CA LEU A 12 13.69 30.22 10.91
C LEU A 12 14.11 28.75 11.05
N ILE A 13 15.41 28.48 11.23
CA ILE A 13 15.92 27.13 11.51
C ILE A 13 15.42 26.62 12.87
N SER A 14 15.33 27.50 13.89
CA SER A 14 14.83 27.11 15.22
C SER A 14 13.33 26.78 15.25
N LYS A 15 12.49 27.44 14.43
CA LYS A 15 11.06 27.13 14.34
C LYS A 15 10.78 25.84 13.56
N ALA A 16 11.54 25.58 12.50
CA ALA A 16 11.45 24.32 11.76
C ALA A 16 11.92 23.13 12.62
N GLN A 17 13.00 23.30 13.39
CA GLN A 17 13.46 22.28 14.36
C GLN A 17 12.51 22.13 15.55
N ALA A 18 11.90 23.22 16.05
CA ALA A 18 10.93 23.16 17.14
C ALA A 18 9.58 22.54 16.73
N GLN A 19 9.11 22.72 15.49
CA GLN A 19 7.93 22.03 14.97
C GLN A 19 8.23 20.55 14.63
N ALA A 20 9.40 20.24 14.09
CA ALA A 20 9.84 18.85 13.92
C ALA A 20 10.03 18.14 15.26
N GLN A 21 10.51 18.84 16.29
CA GLN A 21 10.59 18.32 17.66
C GLN A 21 9.23 18.22 18.34
N ALA A 22 8.28 19.14 18.08
CA ALA A 22 6.92 19.05 18.61
C ALA A 22 6.12 17.89 17.97
N GLN A 23 6.31 17.64 16.67
CA GLN A 23 5.77 16.45 15.99
C GLN A 23 6.46 15.16 16.46
N ALA A 24 7.77 15.18 16.68
CA ALA A 24 8.48 14.06 17.31
C ALA A 24 8.09 13.85 18.79
N GLN A 25 7.68 14.89 19.51
CA GLN A 25 7.23 14.80 20.91
C GLN A 25 5.77 14.32 21.01
N ALA A 26 4.90 14.69 20.06
CA ALA A 26 3.54 14.13 19.96
C ALA A 26 3.56 12.63 19.57
N GLN A 27 4.55 12.19 18.78
CA GLN A 27 4.80 10.78 18.47
C GLN A 27 5.42 9.99 19.65
N ASN A 28 5.89 10.67 20.71
CA ASN A 28 6.64 10.05 21.81
C ASN A 28 5.88 10.00 23.15
N GLN A 29 4.62 10.47 23.23
CA GLN A 29 3.77 10.13 24.37
C GLN A 29 2.84 8.96 24.01
N PRO A 30 2.83 7.87 24.79
CA PRO A 30 1.87 6.81 24.59
C PRO A 30 0.48 7.37 24.85
N GLN A 31 -0.31 7.55 23.79
CA GLN A 31 -1.75 7.70 23.96
C GLN A 31 -2.28 6.42 24.61
N THR A 32 -3.06 6.55 25.67
CA THR A 32 -3.62 5.40 26.40
C THR A 32 -5.08 5.24 26.03
N GLY A 33 -5.50 4.02 25.68
CA GLY A 33 -6.90 3.68 25.39
C GLY A 33 -7.26 3.71 23.90
N ILE A 34 -8.54 3.96 23.62
CA ILE A 34 -9.11 3.99 22.27
C ILE A 34 -9.29 5.43 21.81
N GLY A 35 -8.83 5.78 20.60
CA GLY A 35 -9.01 7.11 20.02
C GLY A 35 -8.62 7.19 18.55
N GLN A 36 -8.66 8.39 17.96
CA GLN A 36 -8.34 8.59 16.55
C GLN A 36 -6.82 8.60 16.33
N ALA A 37 -6.32 7.91 15.31
CA ALA A 37 -4.88 7.82 14.99
C ALA A 37 -4.52 8.23 13.55
N SER A 38 -5.51 8.59 12.72
CA SER A 38 -5.32 9.04 11.34
C SER A 38 -6.35 10.11 10.98
N ASN A 39 -6.12 10.81 9.87
CA ASN A 39 -7.02 11.82 9.30
C ASN A 39 -7.46 12.86 10.34
N PHE A 40 -6.50 13.38 11.12
CA PHE A 40 -6.77 14.36 12.16
C PHE A 40 -7.44 15.61 11.59
N ASN A 41 -8.33 16.22 12.39
CA ASN A 41 -8.97 17.47 12.02
C ASN A 41 -7.93 18.58 11.90
N ILE A 42 -7.80 19.15 10.70
CA ILE A 42 -6.97 20.33 10.42
C ILE A 42 -7.89 21.52 10.18
N SER A 43 -7.58 22.67 10.78
CA SER A 43 -8.35 23.89 10.55
C SER A 43 -8.10 24.45 9.15
N ALA A 44 -9.06 25.20 8.61
CA ALA A 44 -8.93 25.87 7.32
C ALA A 44 -7.68 26.78 7.27
N ASP A 45 -7.45 27.55 8.34
CA ASP A 45 -6.28 28.44 8.45
C ASP A 45 -4.95 27.69 8.46
N GLU A 46 -4.91 26.50 9.07
CA GLU A 46 -3.71 25.67 9.07
C GLU A 46 -3.48 25.06 7.68
N ALA A 47 -4.54 24.54 7.04
CA ALA A 47 -4.48 24.00 5.69
C ALA A 47 -3.97 25.04 4.67
N LEU A 48 -4.41 26.31 4.81
CA LEU A 48 -3.96 27.43 3.96
C LEU A 48 -2.44 27.66 4.01
N LYS A 49 -1.77 27.41 5.14
CA LYS A 49 -0.30 27.54 5.28
C LYS A 49 0.46 26.57 4.38
N TYR A 50 -0.17 25.46 4.00
CA TYR A 50 0.37 24.46 3.08
C TYR A 50 -0.16 24.62 1.65
N GLY A 51 -0.73 25.79 1.33
CA GLY A 51 -1.30 26.09 0.02
C GLY A 51 -2.60 25.33 -0.27
N CYS A 52 -3.28 24.76 0.74
CA CYS A 52 -4.59 24.14 0.59
C CYS A 52 -5.70 25.19 0.67
N GLY A 53 -6.02 25.77 -0.48
CA GLY A 53 -7.10 26.76 -0.64
C GLY A 53 -8.49 26.13 -0.54
N GLU A 54 -9.53 26.93 -0.80
CA GLU A 54 -10.94 26.51 -0.75
C GLU A 54 -11.17 25.20 -1.51
N LYS A 55 -10.59 25.09 -2.71
CA LYS A 55 -10.80 23.93 -3.56
C LYS A 55 -10.20 22.64 -3.04
N CYS A 56 -8.96 22.71 -2.60
CA CYS A 56 -8.34 21.61 -1.87
C CYS A 56 -9.13 21.23 -0.62
N GLN A 57 -9.62 22.20 0.15
CA GLN A 57 -10.33 21.91 1.40
C GLN A 57 -11.66 21.19 1.15
N GLU A 58 -12.36 21.50 0.05
CA GLU A 58 -13.53 20.74 -0.41
C GLU A 58 -13.18 19.29 -0.77
N VAL A 59 -12.11 19.08 -1.55
CA VAL A 59 -11.58 17.73 -1.87
C VAL A 59 -11.23 16.98 -0.59
N LEU A 60 -10.52 17.66 0.31
CA LEU A 60 -10.02 17.09 1.55
C LEU A 60 -11.15 16.67 2.48
N ALA A 61 -12.23 17.45 2.57
CA ALA A 61 -13.39 17.10 3.39
C ALA A 61 -14.05 15.80 2.91
N TYR A 62 -14.23 15.65 1.58
CA TYR A 62 -14.80 14.44 0.99
C TYR A 62 -13.88 13.22 1.18
N THR A 63 -12.60 13.38 0.85
CA THR A 63 -11.62 12.29 0.90
C THR A 63 -11.29 11.85 2.33
N ASN A 64 -11.25 12.77 3.30
CA ASN A 64 -11.17 12.43 4.73
C ASN A 64 -12.37 11.62 5.18
N ALA A 65 -13.59 11.95 4.73
CA ALA A 65 -14.76 11.15 5.07
C ALA A 65 -14.67 9.73 4.52
N GLY A 66 -14.14 9.55 3.30
CA GLY A 66 -13.87 8.24 2.71
C GLY A 66 -12.82 7.43 3.47
N ASP A 67 -11.71 8.06 3.87
CA ASP A 67 -10.70 7.41 4.70
C ASP A 67 -11.28 7.01 6.06
N LEU A 68 -12.06 7.88 6.72
CA LEU A 68 -12.69 7.59 8.01
C LEU A 68 -13.79 6.51 7.92
N GLN A 69 -14.46 6.37 6.77
CA GLN A 69 -15.36 5.24 6.52
C GLN A 69 -14.58 3.91 6.51
N THR A 70 -13.35 3.92 6.00
CA THR A 70 -12.49 2.74 5.94
C THR A 70 -11.81 2.47 7.28
N MET A 71 -11.19 3.47 7.87
CA MET A 71 -10.31 3.35 9.04
C MET A 71 -11.04 3.48 10.37
N GLY A 72 -12.19 4.16 10.39
CA GLY A 72 -12.86 4.54 11.62
C GLY A 72 -12.03 5.52 12.47
N THR A 73 -12.49 5.74 13.69
CA THR A 73 -11.82 6.62 14.69
C THR A 73 -11.43 5.88 15.96
N ALA A 74 -11.65 4.56 16.02
CA ALA A 74 -11.42 3.73 17.20
C ALA A 74 -10.12 2.93 17.06
N PHE A 75 -8.98 3.61 17.21
CA PHE A 75 -7.66 2.98 17.23
C PHE A 75 -7.26 2.62 18.66
N ASP A 76 -6.75 1.39 18.85
CA ASP A 76 -6.35 0.87 20.16
C ASP A 76 -4.86 1.09 20.43
N PHE A 77 -4.52 2.22 21.03
CA PHE A 77 -3.13 2.59 21.24
C PHE A 77 -2.38 1.61 22.16
N GLU A 78 -3.06 0.91 23.07
CA GLU A 78 -2.41 -0.05 23.96
C GLU A 78 -1.99 -1.33 23.21
N PHE A 79 -2.89 -1.85 22.36
CA PHE A 79 -2.57 -2.99 21.52
C PHE A 79 -1.46 -2.64 20.53
N TYR A 80 -1.57 -1.47 19.89
CA TYR A 80 -0.69 -1.05 18.80
C TYR A 80 0.67 -0.49 19.26
N ALA A 81 0.80 -0.08 20.52
CA ALA A 81 2.10 0.22 21.12
C ALA A 81 3.08 -0.97 20.98
N THR A 82 4.37 -0.72 20.83
CA THR A 82 5.36 -1.80 20.71
C THR A 82 5.38 -2.68 21.96
N ALA A 83 5.32 -4.00 21.78
CA ALA A 83 5.33 -4.93 22.89
C ALA A 83 6.61 -4.82 23.73
N LYS A 84 6.47 -4.96 25.05
CA LYS A 84 7.59 -4.85 26.01
C LYS A 84 8.67 -5.93 25.82
N ASN A 85 8.33 -7.06 25.19
CA ASN A 85 9.25 -8.15 24.89
C ASN A 85 9.93 -8.02 23.51
N PHE A 86 9.65 -6.95 22.76
CA PHE A 86 10.36 -6.65 21.52
C PHE A 86 11.74 -6.03 21.84
N SER A 87 12.75 -6.43 21.07
CA SER A 87 14.08 -5.83 21.05
C SER A 87 14.68 -5.91 19.64
N SER A 88 15.73 -5.13 19.37
CA SER A 88 16.49 -5.23 18.12
C SER A 88 17.15 -6.60 17.90
N SER A 89 17.27 -7.41 18.95
CA SER A 89 17.78 -8.80 18.90
C SER A 89 16.68 -9.87 18.80
N SER A 90 15.39 -9.47 18.78
CA SER A 90 14.28 -10.42 18.64
C SER A 90 14.33 -11.13 17.28
N THR A 91 13.87 -12.37 17.22
CA THR A 91 13.98 -13.19 16.01
C THR A 91 12.82 -12.88 15.07
N PRO A 92 13.07 -12.58 13.79
CA PRO A 92 12.00 -12.45 12.81
C PRO A 92 11.10 -13.70 12.76
N GLY A 93 9.79 -13.48 12.83
CA GLY A 93 8.76 -14.52 12.95
C GLY A 93 8.26 -14.73 14.39
N ASP A 94 8.91 -14.16 15.41
CA ASP A 94 8.44 -14.25 16.80
C ASP A 94 7.07 -13.56 16.97
N LEU A 95 6.20 -14.17 17.78
CA LEU A 95 4.93 -13.58 18.19
C LEU A 95 5.14 -12.65 19.39
N LEU A 96 4.61 -11.42 19.30
CA LEU A 96 4.72 -10.40 20.35
C LEU A 96 3.39 -10.21 21.10
N LYS A 97 2.28 -10.08 20.38
CA LYS A 97 0.93 -9.92 20.94
C LYS A 97 -0.09 -10.70 20.13
N LEU A 98 -1.17 -11.12 20.77
CA LEU A 98 -2.34 -11.72 20.13
C LEU A 98 -3.59 -11.32 20.91
N ALA A 99 -4.62 -10.85 20.23
CA ALA A 99 -5.90 -10.54 20.84
C ALA A 99 -7.06 -10.84 19.86
N PRO A 100 -8.19 -11.39 20.32
CA PRO A 100 -9.39 -11.46 19.50
C PRO A 100 -9.88 -10.05 19.15
N ILE A 101 -10.46 -9.88 17.96
CA ILE A 101 -11.17 -8.65 17.58
C ILE A 101 -12.66 -8.87 17.85
N ASN A 102 -13.32 -7.91 18.49
CA ASN A 102 -14.75 -7.98 18.70
C ASN A 102 -15.48 -7.87 17.35
N SER A 103 -16.15 -8.94 16.93
CA SER A 103 -16.84 -8.99 15.65
C SER A 103 -17.96 -7.95 15.52
N THR A 104 -18.55 -7.48 16.62
CA THR A 104 -19.58 -6.41 16.56
C THR A 104 -19.01 -5.05 16.15
N GLN A 105 -17.68 -4.90 16.13
CA GLN A 105 -16.98 -3.69 15.70
C GLN A 105 -16.48 -3.79 14.26
N LEU A 106 -16.64 -4.96 13.62
CA LEU A 106 -16.17 -5.20 12.27
C LEU A 106 -17.31 -5.14 11.25
N THR A 107 -17.00 -4.60 10.07
CA THR A 107 -17.82 -4.67 8.85
C THR A 107 -17.10 -5.59 7.87
N VAL A 108 -17.19 -6.88 8.15
CA VAL A 108 -16.52 -7.97 7.42
C VAL A 108 -17.51 -9.11 7.17
N PRO A 109 -17.21 -10.12 6.34
CA PRO A 109 -18.11 -11.24 6.14
C PRO A 109 -18.49 -11.95 7.46
N ASP A 110 -19.76 -12.34 7.57
CA ASP A 110 -20.29 -13.04 8.74
C ASP A 110 -19.68 -14.44 8.91
N GLY A 111 -19.70 -14.95 10.14
CA GLY A 111 -19.20 -16.29 10.47
C GLY A 111 -17.68 -16.39 10.57
N MET A 112 -16.98 -15.25 10.57
CA MET A 112 -15.53 -15.21 10.72
C MET A 112 -15.10 -15.09 12.18
N THR A 113 -13.99 -15.78 12.52
CA THR A 113 -13.26 -15.52 13.76
C THR A 113 -11.99 -14.74 13.42
N THR A 114 -11.80 -13.58 14.05
CA THR A 114 -10.68 -12.69 13.74
C THR A 114 -9.86 -12.37 14.99
N PHE A 115 -8.54 -12.39 14.81
CA PHE A 115 -7.56 -11.93 15.77
C PHE A 115 -6.71 -10.83 15.16
N ARG A 116 -6.24 -9.90 15.98
CA ARG A 116 -5.12 -9.02 15.66
C ARG A 116 -3.89 -9.51 16.40
N PHE A 117 -2.73 -9.31 15.81
CA PHE A 117 -1.46 -9.77 16.37
C PHE A 117 -0.36 -8.77 16.08
N GLN A 118 0.69 -8.83 16.91
CA GLN A 118 1.94 -8.12 16.69
C GLN A 118 3.05 -9.17 16.61
N TYR A 119 3.97 -9.00 15.67
CA TYR A 119 5.03 -9.95 15.40
C TYR A 119 6.33 -9.23 15.03
N VAL A 120 7.43 -9.97 15.03
CA VAL A 120 8.73 -9.47 14.59
C VAL A 120 8.90 -9.75 13.10
N SER A 121 9.16 -8.71 12.32
CA SER A 121 9.59 -8.80 10.93
C SER A 121 11.05 -8.37 10.79
N LYS A 122 11.53 -8.23 9.55
CA LYS A 122 12.88 -7.81 9.20
C LYS A 122 12.83 -6.83 8.04
N ASN A 123 13.47 -5.68 8.20
CA ASN A 123 13.59 -4.71 7.12
C ASN A 123 14.78 -5.01 6.18
N VAL A 124 14.86 -4.28 5.07
CA VAL A 124 15.88 -4.40 4.02
C VAL A 124 17.30 -4.12 4.55
N ASP A 125 17.44 -3.34 5.62
CA ASP A 125 18.73 -3.11 6.30
C ASP A 125 19.16 -4.28 7.18
N GLY A 126 18.33 -5.33 7.26
CA GLY A 126 18.58 -6.51 8.05
C GLY A 126 18.18 -6.40 9.52
N ARG A 127 17.49 -5.34 9.94
CA ARG A 127 17.11 -5.09 11.34
C ARG A 127 15.75 -5.72 11.65
N SER A 128 15.63 -6.30 12.84
CA SER A 128 14.34 -6.72 13.37
C SER A 128 13.46 -5.49 13.66
N VAL A 129 12.21 -5.55 13.21
CA VAL A 129 11.21 -4.48 13.40
C VAL A 129 9.88 -5.10 13.84
N PRO A 130 9.09 -4.47 14.71
CA PRO A 130 7.75 -4.95 15.03
C PRO A 130 6.78 -4.55 13.91
N ALA A 131 5.88 -5.46 13.57
CA ALA A 131 4.78 -5.24 12.64
C ALA A 131 3.48 -5.79 13.25
N THR A 132 2.33 -5.29 12.79
CA THR A 132 1.01 -5.78 13.19
C THR A 132 0.27 -6.37 12.01
N GLY A 133 -0.87 -6.99 12.29
CA GLY A 133 -1.72 -7.60 11.27
C GLY A 133 -2.93 -8.28 11.88
N PHE A 134 -3.71 -8.94 11.04
CA PHE A 134 -4.84 -9.77 11.46
C PHE A 134 -4.77 -11.20 10.94
N ILE A 135 -5.42 -12.10 11.67
CA ILE A 135 -5.61 -13.51 11.34
C ILE A 135 -7.11 -13.77 11.33
N ALA A 136 -7.61 -14.37 10.26
CA ALA A 136 -9.02 -14.63 10.06
C ALA A 136 -9.26 -16.10 9.70
N PHE A 137 -10.23 -16.72 10.37
CA PHE A 137 -10.64 -18.11 10.14
C PHE A 137 -12.08 -18.19 9.62
N PRO A 138 -12.35 -19.03 8.61
CA PRO A 138 -13.71 -19.25 8.15
C PRO A 138 -14.48 -20.08 9.17
N PHE A 139 -15.81 -19.94 9.15
CA PHE A 139 -16.70 -20.64 10.08
C PHE A 139 -16.50 -22.16 10.06
N LEU A 140 -16.39 -22.73 8.86
CA LEU A 140 -16.24 -24.16 8.68
C LEU A 140 -14.82 -24.59 9.00
N LYS A 141 -14.68 -25.44 10.01
CA LYS A 141 -13.43 -26.17 10.27
C LYS A 141 -13.25 -27.28 9.25
N PRO A 142 -12.10 -27.37 8.55
CA PRO A 142 -11.83 -28.46 7.62
C PRO A 142 -11.78 -29.83 8.31
N ASP A 143 -12.19 -30.89 7.60
CA ASP A 143 -12.13 -32.29 8.10
C ASP A 143 -10.71 -32.73 8.45
N SER A 144 -9.71 -32.20 7.74
CA SER A 144 -8.28 -32.42 8.04
C SER A 144 -7.85 -31.84 9.40
N GLY A 145 -8.69 -30.98 10.00
CA GLY A 145 -8.38 -30.17 11.17
C GLY A 145 -7.46 -28.99 10.89
N LYS A 146 -6.97 -28.82 9.66
CA LYS A 146 -5.99 -27.79 9.27
C LYS A 146 -6.52 -26.90 8.15
N TYR A 147 -6.49 -25.59 8.36
CA TYR A 147 -6.90 -24.60 7.37
C TYR A 147 -5.82 -24.42 6.29
N PRO A 148 -6.17 -24.47 5.00
CA PRO A 148 -5.27 -23.99 3.96
C PRO A 148 -5.08 -22.48 4.16
N LEU A 149 -3.82 -22.04 4.12
CA LEU A 149 -3.44 -20.69 4.53
C LEU A 149 -3.08 -19.81 3.32
N VAL A 150 -3.72 -18.65 3.23
CA VAL A 150 -3.36 -17.62 2.26
C VAL A 150 -2.91 -16.35 3.00
N ALA A 151 -1.72 -15.87 2.67
CA ALA A 151 -1.22 -14.60 3.16
C ALA A 151 -1.70 -13.48 2.23
N TYR A 152 -2.46 -12.52 2.76
CA TYR A 152 -2.96 -11.40 1.99
C TYR A 152 -2.07 -10.16 2.18
N ALA A 153 -1.57 -9.62 1.07
CA ALA A 153 -0.73 -8.45 1.01
C ALA A 153 -1.54 -7.29 0.44
N HIS A 154 -1.94 -6.34 1.29
CA HIS A 154 -2.85 -5.28 0.89
C HIS A 154 -2.21 -4.23 -0.02
N GLY A 155 -3.04 -3.59 -0.85
CA GLY A 155 -2.69 -2.37 -1.59
C GLY A 155 -2.64 -1.13 -0.70
N THR A 156 -2.48 0.05 -1.30
CA THR A 156 -2.25 1.30 -0.56
C THR A 156 -3.44 1.72 0.30
N ILE A 157 -3.23 1.76 1.62
CA ILE A 157 -4.21 2.22 2.62
C ILE A 157 -3.73 3.48 3.38
N GLY A 158 -2.45 3.83 3.24
CA GLY A 158 -1.82 5.00 3.81
C GLY A 158 -0.36 4.72 4.13
N VAL A 159 0.32 5.70 4.73
CA VAL A 159 1.76 5.60 5.09
C VAL A 159 2.03 5.89 6.57
N PHE A 160 0.96 6.06 7.36
CA PHE A 160 1.02 6.46 8.75
C PHE A 160 0.53 5.33 9.67
N PRO A 161 1.02 5.25 10.93
CA PRO A 161 0.68 4.16 11.84
C PRO A 161 -0.83 3.93 12.03
N GLY A 162 -1.65 4.98 12.01
CA GLY A 162 -3.10 4.86 12.12
C GLY A 162 -3.81 4.22 10.93
N CYS A 163 -3.13 4.04 9.79
CA CYS A 163 -3.71 3.55 8.52
C CYS A 163 -3.55 2.02 8.32
N GLY A 164 -3.39 1.21 9.38
CA GLY A 164 -3.22 -0.25 9.26
C GLY A 164 -4.53 -1.02 9.01
N PRO A 165 -4.58 -2.04 8.13
CA PRO A 165 -5.76 -2.89 7.96
C PRO A 165 -6.27 -3.48 9.28
N SER A 166 -5.41 -3.98 10.16
CA SER A 166 -5.84 -4.63 11.40
C SER A 166 -6.52 -3.69 12.41
N SER A 167 -6.33 -2.37 12.27
CA SER A 167 -7.04 -1.34 13.05
C SER A 167 -8.33 -0.86 12.40
N SER A 168 -8.56 -1.19 11.13
CA SER A 168 -9.75 -0.77 10.39
C SER A 168 -10.96 -1.65 10.75
N PRO A 169 -12.18 -1.07 10.93
CA PRO A 169 -13.40 -1.84 11.10
C PRO A 169 -13.71 -2.73 9.88
N THR A 170 -13.22 -2.41 8.69
CA THR A 170 -13.44 -3.21 7.47
C THR A 170 -12.32 -4.22 7.22
N LEU A 171 -11.26 -4.20 8.03
CA LEU A 171 -9.97 -4.88 7.78
C LEU A 171 -9.45 -4.65 6.35
N PHE A 172 -9.76 -3.48 5.80
CA PHE A 172 -9.49 -3.09 4.42
C PHE A 172 -9.92 -4.13 3.37
N ASN A 173 -11.10 -4.71 3.56
CA ASN A 173 -11.71 -5.61 2.59
C ASN A 173 -12.53 -4.83 1.55
N TYR A 174 -12.07 -4.82 0.31
CA TYR A 174 -12.76 -4.22 -0.84
C TYR A 174 -13.05 -5.28 -1.92
N ASN A 175 -13.52 -6.46 -1.48
CA ASN A 175 -13.58 -7.71 -2.26
C ASN A 175 -12.20 -8.30 -2.58
N SER A 176 -11.26 -8.10 -1.68
CA SER A 176 -9.87 -8.50 -1.85
C SER A 176 -9.58 -9.86 -1.21
N TRP A 177 -9.59 -9.92 0.12
CA TRP A 177 -9.37 -11.17 0.86
C TRP A 177 -10.67 -11.90 1.18
N GLY A 178 -11.82 -11.22 1.25
CA GLY A 178 -13.12 -11.81 1.57
C GLY A 178 -13.50 -13.05 0.74
N PRO A 179 -13.31 -13.05 -0.60
CA PRO A 179 -13.64 -14.22 -1.42
C PRO A 179 -12.84 -15.48 -1.10
N LEU A 180 -11.63 -15.36 -0.54
CA LEU A 180 -10.85 -16.51 -0.09
C LEU A 180 -11.47 -17.19 1.13
N MET A 181 -12.05 -16.39 2.05
CA MET A 181 -12.76 -16.92 3.21
C MET A 181 -13.94 -17.80 2.78
N TYR A 182 -14.67 -17.39 1.75
CA TYR A 182 -15.79 -18.15 1.20
C TYR A 182 -15.35 -19.47 0.55
N ARG A 183 -14.07 -19.60 0.18
CA ARG A 183 -13.47 -20.85 -0.31
C ARG A 183 -12.86 -21.72 0.81
N GLY A 184 -12.95 -21.30 2.07
CA GLY A 184 -12.46 -22.07 3.22
C GLY A 184 -10.98 -21.85 3.56
N TYR A 185 -10.34 -20.81 3.00
CA TYR A 185 -8.98 -20.44 3.37
C TYR A 185 -8.97 -19.65 4.68
N ALA A 186 -8.00 -19.94 5.54
CA ALA A 186 -7.63 -18.99 6.59
C ALA A 186 -6.74 -17.90 6.00
N ILE A 187 -6.86 -16.69 6.54
CA ILE A 187 -6.15 -15.50 6.08
C ILE A 187 -5.22 -15.02 7.18
N VAL A 188 -3.99 -14.71 6.77
CA VAL A 188 -3.05 -13.91 7.57
C VAL A 188 -2.73 -12.68 6.74
N ALA A 189 -2.99 -11.49 7.26
CA ALA A 189 -2.72 -10.25 6.57
C ALA A 189 -1.86 -9.37 7.47
N THR A 190 -0.73 -8.92 6.91
CA THR A 190 0.14 -7.95 7.58
C THR A 190 -0.41 -6.54 7.36
N ASP A 191 -0.11 -5.63 8.29
CA ASP A 191 -0.25 -4.19 8.05
C ASP A 191 0.98 -3.60 7.33
N TYR A 192 2.09 -4.32 7.23
CA TYR A 192 3.45 -3.83 6.98
C TYR A 192 4.06 -3.05 8.15
N ALA A 193 5.38 -3.15 8.30
CA ALA A 193 6.12 -2.43 9.31
C ALA A 193 5.96 -0.91 9.14
N GLY A 194 5.57 -0.23 10.22
CA GLY A 194 5.29 1.21 10.23
C GLY A 194 3.82 1.57 10.01
N LEU A 195 2.96 0.60 9.69
CA LEU A 195 1.51 0.69 9.83
C LEU A 195 1.06 -0.11 11.07
N GLY A 196 0.02 0.36 11.74
CA GLY A 196 -0.46 -0.15 13.02
C GLY A 196 0.50 0.11 14.19
N ASN A 197 1.81 0.11 13.99
CA ASN A 197 2.81 0.39 15.01
C ASN A 197 3.76 1.52 14.59
N ASN A 198 4.16 2.37 15.54
CA ASN A 198 4.98 3.56 15.27
C ASN A 198 6.47 3.40 15.59
N HIS A 199 6.99 2.17 15.76
CA HIS A 199 8.41 1.93 16.02
C HIS A 199 9.31 2.30 14.85
N THR A 200 8.80 2.16 13.64
CA THR A 200 9.45 2.54 12.38
C THR A 200 8.43 3.23 11.49
N THR A 201 8.89 3.82 10.38
CA THR A 201 8.02 4.35 9.33
C THR A 201 7.88 3.35 8.18
N LEU A 202 6.75 3.43 7.47
CA LEU A 202 6.52 2.63 6.27
C LEU A 202 7.42 3.12 5.14
N ARG A 203 8.27 2.22 4.62
CA ARG A 203 8.95 2.41 3.34
C ARG A 203 8.01 1.99 2.22
N TYR A 204 7.11 2.89 1.85
CA TYR A 204 6.11 2.65 0.82
C TYR A 204 6.77 2.16 -0.48
N LEU A 205 6.20 1.10 -1.09
CA LEU A 205 6.75 0.37 -2.24
C LEU A 205 8.15 -0.26 -2.06
N SER A 206 8.59 -0.47 -0.82
CA SER A 206 9.70 -1.38 -0.53
C SER A 206 9.26 -2.84 -0.58
N TYR A 207 9.34 -3.49 -1.75
CA TYR A 207 8.89 -4.88 -1.87
C TYR A 207 9.74 -5.86 -1.08
N VAL A 208 11.00 -5.55 -0.78
CA VAL A 208 11.84 -6.35 0.12
C VAL A 208 11.30 -6.33 1.55
N ASP A 209 10.91 -5.17 2.05
CA ASP A 209 10.27 -5.05 3.37
C ASP A 209 8.92 -5.77 3.37
N HIS A 210 8.07 -5.49 2.38
CA HIS A 210 6.72 -6.06 2.28
C HIS A 210 6.75 -7.60 2.17
N ALA A 211 7.68 -8.16 1.41
CA ALA A 211 7.84 -9.61 1.29
C ALA A 211 8.25 -10.28 2.60
N ASN A 212 9.12 -9.63 3.39
CA ASN A 212 9.49 -10.08 4.72
C ASN A 212 8.31 -9.98 5.69
N ASP A 213 7.57 -8.87 5.65
CA ASP A 213 6.39 -8.65 6.49
C ASP A 213 5.34 -9.75 6.24
N VAL A 214 5.03 -10.04 4.98
CA VAL A 214 4.13 -11.14 4.59
C VAL A 214 4.67 -12.49 5.11
N TYR A 215 5.95 -12.79 4.88
CA TYR A 215 6.52 -14.07 5.29
C TYR A 215 6.51 -14.28 6.80
N TYR A 216 7.00 -13.30 7.56
CA TYR A 216 7.12 -13.42 9.01
C TYR A 216 5.76 -13.33 9.71
N SER A 217 4.76 -12.68 9.10
CA SER A 217 3.37 -12.75 9.58
C SER A 217 2.84 -14.19 9.61
N VAL A 218 3.16 -14.99 8.57
CA VAL A 218 2.79 -16.41 8.49
C VAL A 218 3.50 -17.24 9.56
N GLN A 219 4.78 -16.96 9.83
CA GLN A 219 5.52 -17.67 10.88
C GLN A 219 4.92 -17.37 12.26
N ALA A 220 4.66 -16.10 12.55
CA ALA A 220 4.07 -15.69 13.82
C ALA A 220 2.63 -16.22 13.99
N ALA A 221 1.83 -16.27 12.91
CA ALA A 221 0.51 -16.88 12.95
C ALA A 221 0.57 -18.37 13.33
N ARG A 222 1.56 -19.12 12.81
CA ARG A 222 1.78 -20.52 13.16
C ARG A 222 2.21 -20.71 14.62
N ILE A 223 2.94 -19.76 15.19
CA ILE A 223 3.24 -19.75 16.63
C ILE A 223 1.98 -19.45 17.45
N ALA A 224 1.17 -18.49 17.00
CA ALA A 224 -0.09 -18.12 17.65
C ALA A 224 -1.11 -19.27 17.68
N PHE A 225 -1.16 -20.07 16.61
CA PHE A 225 -2.08 -21.20 16.46
C PHE A 225 -1.34 -22.46 15.99
N PRO A 226 -0.65 -23.16 16.90
CA PRO A 226 0.11 -24.36 16.56
C PRO A 226 -0.78 -25.44 15.93
N GLU A 227 -0.28 -26.07 14.86
CA GLU A 227 -0.96 -27.16 14.13
C GLU A 227 -2.32 -26.81 13.49
N VAL A 228 -2.74 -25.54 13.45
CA VAL A 228 -4.03 -25.12 12.86
C VAL A 228 -3.95 -24.89 11.35
N PHE A 229 -2.76 -24.56 10.82
CA PHE A 229 -2.57 -24.28 9.40
C PHE A 229 -1.91 -25.45 8.67
N THR A 230 -2.16 -25.56 7.36
CA THR A 230 -1.34 -26.40 6.48
C THR A 230 0.11 -25.91 6.45
N LYS A 231 1.03 -26.83 6.13
CA LYS A 231 2.44 -26.47 5.88
C LYS A 231 2.56 -25.64 4.60
N GLU A 232 1.78 -26.01 3.60
CA GLU A 232 1.64 -25.29 2.35
C GLU A 232 0.88 -23.98 2.53
N TRP A 233 1.31 -22.93 1.85
CA TRP A 233 0.64 -21.64 1.85
C TRP A 233 0.91 -20.88 0.55
N MET A 234 0.04 -19.91 0.23
CA MET A 234 0.18 -19.01 -0.93
C MET A 234 0.08 -17.57 -0.47
N SER A 235 0.54 -16.63 -1.32
CA SER A 235 0.22 -15.22 -1.14
C SER A 235 -0.61 -14.68 -2.31
N ILE A 236 -1.42 -13.68 -2.01
CA ILE A 236 -2.04 -12.82 -3.02
C ILE A 236 -1.91 -11.38 -2.59
N GLY A 237 -1.68 -10.49 -3.55
CA GLY A 237 -1.69 -9.06 -3.29
C GLY A 237 -2.17 -8.24 -4.47
N HIS A 238 -2.55 -6.99 -4.15
CA HIS A 238 -3.05 -6.01 -5.10
C HIS A 238 -2.21 -4.73 -5.00
N SER A 239 -1.91 -4.07 -6.12
CA SER A 239 -1.21 -2.78 -6.13
C SER A 239 0.15 -2.83 -5.41
N GLN A 240 0.37 -1.97 -4.41
CA GLN A 240 1.51 -2.02 -3.47
C GLN A 240 1.80 -3.44 -2.96
N GLY A 241 0.77 -4.21 -2.63
CA GLY A 241 0.92 -5.55 -2.04
C GLY A 241 1.20 -6.67 -3.02
N ALA A 242 1.17 -6.43 -4.32
CA ALA A 242 1.33 -7.46 -5.35
C ALA A 242 2.80 -7.91 -5.57
N GLY A 243 3.57 -8.03 -4.50
CA GLY A 243 4.92 -8.58 -4.48
C GLY A 243 4.93 -10.09 -4.25
N ALA A 244 6.03 -10.74 -4.64
CA ALA A 244 6.25 -12.16 -4.38
C ALA A 244 7.01 -12.39 -3.06
N SER A 245 6.78 -13.53 -2.43
CA SER A 245 7.57 -14.03 -1.30
C SER A 245 8.35 -15.29 -1.72
N SER A 246 9.26 -15.81 -0.89
CA SER A 246 10.03 -17.01 -1.24
C SER A 246 10.57 -17.79 -0.05
N THR A 247 9.87 -18.84 0.42
CA THR A 247 10.34 -19.65 1.57
C THR A 247 9.74 -21.08 1.65
N SER A 248 10.02 -21.80 2.74
CA SER A 248 9.57 -23.17 3.01
C SER A 248 8.03 -23.30 3.05
N GLY A 249 7.50 -24.31 2.35
CA GLY A 249 6.06 -24.55 2.24
C GLY A 249 5.33 -23.55 1.32
N TYR A 250 6.02 -22.55 0.78
CA TYR A 250 5.41 -21.61 -0.14
C TYR A 250 5.09 -22.28 -1.48
N LEU A 251 3.88 -22.07 -1.97
CA LEU A 251 3.40 -22.65 -3.23
C LEU A 251 3.44 -21.67 -4.41
N GLY A 252 3.36 -20.36 -4.17
CA GLY A 252 3.38 -19.32 -5.20
C GLY A 252 2.58 -18.07 -4.85
N THR A 253 2.58 -17.11 -5.77
CA THR A 253 1.95 -15.79 -5.63
C THR A 253 0.85 -15.60 -6.67
N VAL A 254 -0.21 -14.88 -6.29
CA VAL A 254 -1.04 -14.12 -7.23
C VAL A 254 -0.79 -12.62 -7.06
N ALA A 255 -0.28 -11.96 -8.10
CA ALA A 255 -0.02 -10.53 -8.14
C ALA A 255 -1.06 -9.86 -9.06
N VAL A 256 -1.90 -9.00 -8.49
CA VAL A 256 -2.92 -8.27 -9.24
C VAL A 256 -2.56 -6.79 -9.31
N ALA A 257 -2.49 -6.25 -10.52
CA ALA A 257 -2.13 -4.86 -10.81
C ALA A 257 -0.86 -4.40 -10.05
N PRO A 258 0.29 -5.11 -10.16
CA PRO A 258 1.49 -4.74 -9.41
C PRO A 258 2.09 -3.39 -9.82
N ALA A 259 2.85 -2.78 -8.91
CA ALA A 259 3.64 -1.58 -9.11
C ALA A 259 5.16 -1.88 -9.11
N PRO A 260 5.69 -2.70 -10.03
CA PRO A 260 6.97 -3.38 -9.84
C PRO A 260 8.21 -2.49 -10.01
N LYS A 261 8.13 -1.38 -10.76
CA LYS A 261 9.29 -0.55 -11.09
C LYS A 261 8.98 0.94 -10.89
N LEU A 262 9.14 1.41 -9.67
CA LEU A 262 8.76 2.76 -9.26
C LEU A 262 9.44 3.88 -10.06
N TYR A 263 10.76 3.78 -10.28
CA TYR A 263 11.51 4.76 -11.06
C TYR A 263 11.02 4.78 -12.52
N ASP A 264 10.84 3.61 -13.13
CA ASP A 264 10.37 3.52 -14.52
C ASP A 264 8.94 4.04 -14.67
N THR A 265 8.06 3.77 -13.70
CA THR A 265 6.71 4.36 -13.65
C THR A 265 6.78 5.89 -13.52
N ALA A 266 7.60 6.43 -12.61
CA ALA A 266 7.72 7.88 -12.43
C ALA A 266 8.23 8.57 -13.70
N VAL A 267 9.20 7.95 -14.39
CA VAL A 267 9.69 8.41 -15.69
C VAL A 267 8.59 8.37 -16.74
N ALA A 268 7.87 7.25 -16.87
CA ALA A 268 6.78 7.12 -17.84
C ALA A 268 5.67 8.14 -17.60
N VAL A 269 5.30 8.37 -16.33
CA VAL A 269 4.30 9.38 -15.96
C VAL A 269 4.77 10.78 -16.35
N TYR A 270 6.00 11.14 -16.00
CA TYR A 270 6.55 12.45 -16.35
C TYR A 270 6.58 12.70 -17.86
N GLU A 271 6.94 11.71 -18.66
CA GLU A 271 7.09 11.86 -20.10
C GLU A 271 5.78 11.74 -20.89
N GLN A 272 4.85 10.89 -20.43
CA GLN A 272 3.69 10.48 -21.22
C GLN A 272 2.36 10.97 -20.64
N ILE A 273 2.29 11.15 -19.32
CA ILE A 273 1.04 11.48 -18.62
C ILE A 273 0.97 12.96 -18.29
N ILE A 274 2.01 13.52 -17.66
CA ILE A 274 2.04 14.93 -17.24
C ILE A 274 1.82 15.92 -18.40
N PRO A 275 2.34 15.70 -19.63
CA PRO A 275 2.07 16.60 -20.75
C PRO A 275 0.62 16.60 -21.23
N ARG A 276 -0.18 15.59 -20.86
CA ARG A 276 -1.58 15.48 -21.30
C ARG A 276 -2.45 16.55 -20.63
N PRO A 277 -3.56 16.97 -21.26
CA PRO A 277 -4.53 17.87 -20.62
C PRO A 277 -5.34 17.19 -19.51
N ASP A 278 -5.50 15.87 -19.57
CA ASP A 278 -6.29 15.06 -18.64
C ASP A 278 -5.42 14.34 -17.59
N TYR A 279 -4.21 14.85 -17.30
CA TYR A 279 -3.25 14.16 -16.41
C TYR A 279 -3.82 13.85 -15.02
N HIS A 280 -4.73 14.67 -14.49
CA HIS A 280 -5.41 14.41 -13.22
C HIS A 280 -6.30 13.16 -13.22
N GLN A 281 -6.71 12.67 -14.40
CA GLN A 281 -7.47 11.43 -14.53
C GLN A 281 -6.59 10.19 -14.33
N TYR A 282 -5.27 10.36 -14.22
CA TYR A 282 -4.35 9.28 -13.87
C TYR A 282 -4.10 9.26 -12.37
N VAL A 283 -4.58 8.21 -11.70
CA VAL A 283 -4.49 8.06 -10.24
C VAL A 283 -3.06 8.11 -9.72
N PHE A 284 -2.06 7.69 -10.52
CA PHE A 284 -0.66 7.84 -10.10
C PHE A 284 -0.29 9.29 -9.73
N THR A 285 -0.88 10.30 -10.38
CA THR A 285 -0.65 11.71 -10.04
C THR A 285 -1.16 12.09 -8.66
N ALA A 286 -2.20 11.40 -8.17
CA ALA A 286 -2.66 11.47 -6.78
C ALA A 286 -1.71 10.74 -5.82
N GLU A 287 -1.16 9.61 -6.24
CA GLU A 287 -0.32 8.77 -5.40
C GLU A 287 1.13 9.26 -5.23
N MET A 288 1.57 10.25 -6.02
CA MET A 288 2.94 10.78 -5.97
C MET A 288 3.40 11.18 -4.57
N GLY A 289 2.52 11.73 -3.74
CA GLY A 289 2.84 12.07 -2.35
C GLY A 289 3.27 10.84 -1.53
N HIS A 290 2.58 9.71 -1.70
CA HIS A 290 2.90 8.44 -1.06
C HIS A 290 4.24 7.88 -1.55
N VAL A 291 4.45 7.92 -2.87
CA VAL A 291 5.71 7.53 -3.52
C VAL A 291 6.88 8.31 -2.93
N LEU A 292 6.79 9.65 -2.95
CA LEU A 292 7.85 10.51 -2.43
C LEU A 292 8.06 10.30 -0.93
N TYR A 293 7.00 10.12 -0.16
CA TYR A 293 7.11 9.80 1.26
C TYR A 293 7.92 8.50 1.47
N GLY A 294 7.60 7.43 0.74
CA GLY A 294 8.32 6.16 0.81
C GLY A 294 9.80 6.28 0.50
N VAL A 295 10.15 6.99 -0.58
CA VAL A 295 11.55 7.23 -0.95
C VAL A 295 12.27 8.05 0.13
N MET A 296 11.63 9.07 0.70
CA MET A 296 12.20 9.86 1.81
C MET A 296 12.42 9.02 3.08
N GLN A 297 11.58 8.00 3.36
CA GLN A 297 11.78 7.09 4.49
C GLN A 297 12.94 6.10 4.27
N ALA A 298 13.20 5.73 3.01
CA ALA A 298 14.34 4.88 2.65
C ALA A 298 15.65 5.69 2.52
N PHE A 299 15.56 6.92 2.02
CA PHE A 299 16.66 7.84 1.76
C PHE A 299 16.40 9.20 2.44
N PRO A 300 16.77 9.37 3.72
CA PRO A 300 16.41 10.58 4.50
C PRO A 300 16.93 11.91 3.94
N ASN A 301 17.95 11.88 3.09
CA ASN A 301 18.52 13.08 2.45
C ASN A 301 17.89 13.40 1.08
N TYR A 302 16.91 12.61 0.63
CA TYR A 302 16.26 12.79 -0.65
C TYR A 302 15.41 14.07 -0.69
N THR A 303 15.62 14.89 -1.71
CA THR A 303 14.97 16.21 -1.84
C THR A 303 13.84 16.25 -2.86
N ALA A 304 13.67 15.18 -3.65
CA ALA A 304 12.75 15.11 -4.77
C ALA A 304 12.90 16.31 -5.72
N PRO A 305 14.02 16.42 -6.47
CA PRO A 305 14.39 17.62 -7.21
C PRO A 305 13.38 18.02 -8.29
N TRP A 306 12.56 17.09 -8.77
CA TRP A 306 11.52 17.29 -9.77
C TRP A 306 10.13 17.61 -9.17
N CYS A 307 9.95 17.48 -7.85
CA CYS A 307 8.67 17.71 -7.19
C CYS A 307 8.33 19.21 -7.12
N GLY A 308 7.13 19.56 -7.58
CA GLY A 308 6.60 20.92 -7.55
C GLY A 308 6.43 21.48 -6.13
N GLU A 309 6.42 22.80 -5.99
CA GLU A 309 6.33 23.46 -4.68
C GLU A 309 4.99 23.15 -3.98
N GLY A 310 3.88 23.19 -4.72
CA GLY A 310 2.55 22.88 -4.20
C GLY A 310 2.48 21.47 -3.63
N LEU A 311 2.89 20.44 -4.37
CA LEU A 311 2.89 19.06 -3.88
C LEU A 311 3.78 18.92 -2.64
N ARG A 312 4.98 19.50 -2.65
CA ARG A 312 5.89 19.48 -1.50
C ARG A 312 5.26 20.10 -0.24
N LYS A 313 4.54 21.22 -0.37
CA LYS A 313 3.79 21.82 0.75
C LYS A 313 2.64 20.91 1.19
N ARG A 314 1.84 20.38 0.26
CA ARG A 314 0.71 19.48 0.55
C ARG A 314 1.14 18.18 1.23
N MET A 315 2.32 17.64 0.93
CA MET A 315 2.89 16.52 1.69
C MET A 315 3.09 16.87 3.17
N GLY A 316 3.52 18.10 3.49
CA GLY A 316 3.61 18.58 4.86
C GLY A 316 2.26 18.59 5.58
N LEU A 317 1.19 18.97 4.88
CA LEU A 317 -0.18 18.90 5.39
C LEU A 317 -0.64 17.46 5.63
N ALA A 318 -0.33 16.53 4.72
CA ALA A 318 -0.64 15.11 4.90
C ALA A 318 0.05 14.51 6.12
N ILE A 319 1.33 14.86 6.35
CA ILE A 319 2.10 14.43 7.52
C ILE A 319 1.48 15.00 8.81
N LEU A 320 1.13 16.29 8.81
CA LEU A 320 0.49 16.95 9.94
C LEU A 320 -0.86 16.28 10.28
N GLY A 321 -1.66 15.96 9.27
CA GLY A 321 -2.97 15.33 9.42
C GLY A 321 -2.94 13.80 9.60
N GLN A 322 -1.79 13.15 9.45
CA GLN A 322 -1.69 11.68 9.34
C GLN A 322 -2.73 11.12 8.34
N MET A 323 -2.81 11.72 7.16
CA MET A 323 -3.84 11.41 6.15
C MET A 323 -3.62 10.04 5.52
N CYS A 324 -4.65 9.19 5.51
CA CYS A 324 -4.61 7.92 4.79
C CYS A 324 -4.77 8.14 3.26
N THR A 325 -4.94 7.06 2.49
CA THR A 325 -4.80 7.06 1.02
C THR A 325 -5.61 8.15 0.31
N LEU A 326 -6.91 8.24 0.59
CA LEU A 326 -7.79 9.12 -0.18
C LEU A 326 -7.49 10.58 0.12
N ALA A 327 -7.32 10.93 1.40
CA ALA A 327 -7.06 12.31 1.79
C ALA A 327 -5.68 12.77 1.31
N PHE A 328 -4.64 11.94 1.45
CA PHE A 328 -3.31 12.30 0.97
C PHE A 328 -3.28 12.43 -0.55
N GLY A 329 -3.93 11.50 -1.29
CA GLY A 329 -4.05 11.62 -2.74
C GLY A 329 -4.88 12.82 -3.18
N GLY A 330 -5.95 13.12 -2.47
CA GLY A 330 -6.84 14.26 -2.71
C GLY A 330 -6.12 15.61 -2.69
N LEU A 331 -5.05 15.74 -1.90
CA LEU A 331 -4.29 16.98 -1.81
C LEU A 331 -3.57 17.40 -3.11
N SER A 332 -3.48 16.52 -4.11
CA SER A 332 -2.84 16.84 -5.39
C SER A 332 -3.84 17.11 -6.52
N LEU A 333 -5.12 16.80 -6.33
CA LEU A 333 -6.14 16.84 -7.39
C LEU A 333 -6.47 18.25 -7.89
N ASP A 334 -6.29 19.28 -7.08
CA ASP A 334 -6.50 20.68 -7.48
C ASP A 334 -5.23 21.39 -7.97
N LEU A 335 -4.06 20.73 -7.88
CA LEU A 335 -2.79 21.36 -8.19
C LEU A 335 -2.56 21.46 -9.70
N PRO A 336 -2.24 22.65 -10.24
CA PRO A 336 -1.82 22.77 -11.62
C PRO A 336 -0.47 22.07 -11.84
N ARG A 337 -0.16 21.76 -13.10
CA ARG A 337 0.99 20.95 -13.51
C ARG A 337 2.32 21.41 -12.89
N ASP A 338 2.60 22.70 -12.89
CA ASP A 338 3.84 23.31 -12.37
C ASP A 338 3.96 23.23 -10.83
N GLN A 339 2.84 22.98 -10.15
CA GLN A 339 2.79 22.76 -8.70
C GLN A 339 2.93 21.27 -8.33
N LEU A 340 2.70 20.35 -9.28
CA LEU A 340 2.97 18.92 -9.13
C LEU A 340 4.41 18.56 -9.51
N TYR A 341 4.88 19.09 -10.64
CA TYR A 341 6.21 18.84 -11.20
C TYR A 341 6.88 20.14 -11.60
N LEU A 342 8.17 20.25 -11.29
CA LEU A 342 8.97 21.40 -11.70
C LEU A 342 9.29 21.35 -13.19
N PRO A 343 8.88 22.36 -14.00
CA PRO A 343 9.21 22.40 -15.41
C PRO A 343 10.74 22.44 -15.63
N GLY A 344 11.22 21.66 -16.60
CA GLY A 344 12.63 21.67 -17.00
C GLY A 344 13.56 20.81 -16.15
N VAL A 345 13.06 20.15 -15.09
CA VAL A 345 13.82 19.13 -14.32
C VAL A 345 13.41 17.75 -14.81
N ASN A 346 14.37 16.93 -15.24
CA ASN A 346 14.08 15.61 -15.76
C ASN A 346 14.09 14.55 -14.64
N VAL A 347 12.97 13.85 -14.45
CA VAL A 347 12.87 12.74 -13.47
C VAL A 347 13.88 11.63 -13.77
N LYS A 348 14.28 11.46 -15.04
CA LYS A 348 15.31 10.49 -15.44
C LYS A 348 16.68 10.75 -14.82
N ASP A 349 16.97 11.97 -14.40
CA ASP A 349 18.26 12.35 -13.83
C ASP A 349 18.29 12.12 -12.29
N ASP A 350 17.23 11.55 -11.72
CA ASP A 350 17.14 11.27 -10.29
C ASP A 350 17.79 9.93 -9.92
N ASP A 351 19.08 9.99 -9.59
CA ASP A 351 19.86 8.83 -9.16
C ASP A 351 19.34 8.19 -7.87
N THR A 352 18.73 8.97 -6.96
CA THR A 352 18.19 8.41 -5.70
C THR A 352 16.94 7.60 -5.96
N LEU A 353 16.06 8.07 -6.85
CA LEU A 353 14.87 7.31 -7.26
C LEU A 353 15.27 6.03 -8.02
N ARG A 354 16.28 6.12 -8.89
CA ARG A 354 16.85 4.95 -9.59
C ARG A 354 17.42 3.93 -8.60
N GLU A 355 18.18 4.39 -7.60
CA GLU A 355 18.76 3.55 -6.57
C GLU A 355 17.69 2.94 -5.66
N PHE A 356 16.62 3.69 -5.35
CA PHE A 356 15.46 3.14 -4.63
C PHE A 356 14.90 1.94 -5.40
N GLN A 357 14.61 2.08 -6.70
CA GLN A 357 14.12 0.95 -7.48
C GLN A 357 15.10 -0.23 -7.48
N ARG A 358 16.40 0.03 -7.63
CA ARG A 358 17.44 -1.02 -7.64
C ARG A 358 17.43 -1.87 -6.36
N ILE A 359 17.18 -1.25 -5.20
CA ILE A 359 17.15 -1.92 -3.90
C ILE A 359 15.79 -2.58 -3.63
N HIS A 360 14.70 -1.93 -4.05
CA HIS A 360 13.37 -2.18 -3.49
C HIS A 360 12.37 -2.86 -4.43
N ALA A 361 12.65 -2.98 -5.74
CA ALA A 361 11.73 -3.58 -6.70
C ALA A 361 11.73 -5.14 -6.65
N PRO A 362 10.60 -5.83 -6.95
CA PRO A 362 10.46 -7.29 -6.82
C PRO A 362 10.87 -8.08 -8.09
N ALA A 363 11.36 -7.43 -9.14
CA ALA A 363 11.59 -8.05 -10.45
C ALA A 363 12.75 -7.38 -11.21
N GLN A 364 13.94 -7.29 -10.60
CA GLN A 364 15.15 -6.70 -11.19
C GLN A 364 16.14 -7.77 -11.71
N GLY A 365 15.62 -8.94 -12.12
CA GLY A 365 16.41 -10.11 -12.53
C GLY A 365 16.53 -11.19 -11.47
N ASP A 366 15.80 -11.09 -10.37
CA ASP A 366 15.78 -12.08 -9.29
C ASP A 366 14.97 -13.33 -9.65
N LEU A 367 15.38 -14.47 -9.09
CA LEU A 367 14.64 -15.73 -9.19
C LEU A 367 13.56 -15.83 -8.10
N ALA A 368 12.34 -16.10 -8.54
CA ALA A 368 11.24 -16.53 -7.70
C ALA A 368 11.37 -18.03 -7.40
N SER A 369 11.11 -18.40 -6.14
CA SER A 369 11.17 -19.80 -5.71
C SER A 369 10.02 -20.67 -6.25
N ARG A 370 8.97 -20.04 -6.78
CA ARG A 370 7.72 -20.66 -7.21
C ARG A 370 7.09 -19.91 -8.39
N PRO A 371 6.26 -20.60 -9.20
CA PRO A 371 5.48 -19.96 -10.25
C PRO A 371 4.53 -18.88 -9.71
N MET A 372 4.20 -17.92 -10.58
CA MET A 372 3.35 -16.79 -10.25
C MET A 372 2.24 -16.59 -11.28
N LEU A 373 1.08 -16.15 -10.81
CA LEU A 373 0.04 -15.57 -11.64
C LEU A 373 0.10 -14.05 -11.52
N VAL A 374 0.29 -13.35 -12.62
CA VAL A 374 0.23 -11.89 -12.72
C VAL A 374 -1.03 -11.52 -13.49
N ILE A 375 -1.80 -10.55 -13.01
CA ILE A 375 -3.04 -10.09 -13.64
C ILE A 375 -3.03 -8.56 -13.69
N HIS A 376 -3.32 -7.93 -14.83
CA HIS A 376 -3.30 -6.47 -14.95
C HIS A 376 -4.41 -5.95 -15.87
N GLY A 377 -5.03 -4.83 -15.48
CA GLY A 377 -6.03 -4.11 -16.28
C GLY A 377 -5.36 -3.26 -17.37
N MET A 378 -5.85 -3.32 -18.60
CA MET A 378 -5.21 -2.58 -19.71
C MET A 378 -5.50 -1.07 -19.68
N ASN A 379 -6.43 -0.62 -18.84
CA ASN A 379 -6.79 0.78 -18.66
C ASN A 379 -6.41 1.29 -17.25
N ASP A 380 -5.48 0.60 -16.59
CA ASP A 380 -5.00 0.96 -15.26
C ASP A 380 -4.29 2.34 -15.27
N THR A 381 -4.72 3.26 -14.41
CA THR A 381 -4.20 4.63 -14.33
C THR A 381 -3.37 4.91 -13.08
N SER A 382 -3.30 3.94 -12.15
CA SER A 382 -2.43 3.95 -10.97
C SER A 382 -1.11 3.24 -11.28
N CYS A 383 -1.18 2.02 -11.82
CA CYS A 383 -0.05 1.19 -12.19
C CYS A 383 -0.05 0.94 -13.70
N LEU A 384 0.81 1.63 -14.43
CA LEU A 384 0.86 1.54 -15.89
C LEU A 384 1.23 0.11 -16.35
N ILE A 385 0.36 -0.49 -17.17
CA ILE A 385 0.50 -1.88 -17.61
C ILE A 385 1.80 -2.14 -18.39
N GLU A 386 2.31 -1.14 -19.11
CA GLU A 386 3.54 -1.23 -19.88
C GLU A 386 4.74 -1.56 -18.97
N ILE A 387 4.73 -1.02 -17.74
CA ILE A 387 5.76 -1.25 -16.73
C ILE A 387 5.67 -2.68 -16.18
N THR A 388 4.46 -3.19 -15.95
CA THR A 388 4.25 -4.60 -15.58
C THR A 388 4.65 -5.54 -16.70
N GLU A 389 4.34 -5.21 -17.96
CA GLU A 389 4.75 -5.99 -19.12
C GLU A 389 6.28 -6.10 -19.22
N GLU A 390 7.00 -5.02 -18.92
CA GLU A 390 8.45 -5.02 -18.86
C GLU A 390 8.97 -5.88 -17.70
N ALA A 391 8.44 -5.69 -16.49
CA ALA A 391 8.83 -6.49 -15.32
C ALA A 391 8.58 -8.00 -15.53
N VAL A 392 7.47 -8.36 -16.18
CA VAL A 392 7.17 -9.76 -16.54
C VAL A 392 8.18 -10.29 -17.56
N ARG A 393 8.55 -9.51 -18.58
CA ARG A 393 9.58 -9.92 -19.56
C ARG A 393 10.94 -10.15 -18.89
N ASP A 394 11.34 -9.25 -18.00
CA ASP A 394 12.60 -9.37 -17.27
C ASP A 394 12.60 -10.59 -16.35
N ALA A 395 11.51 -10.79 -15.59
CA ALA A 395 11.38 -11.94 -14.71
C ALA A 395 11.37 -13.27 -15.49
N VAL A 396 10.69 -13.35 -16.64
CA VAL A 396 10.71 -14.54 -17.51
C VAL A 396 12.11 -14.76 -18.08
N SER A 397 12.81 -13.70 -18.49
CA SER A 397 14.18 -13.78 -19.00
C SER A 397 15.18 -14.24 -17.94
N ALA A 398 14.92 -13.93 -16.67
CA ALA A 398 15.67 -14.43 -15.52
C ALA A 398 15.38 -15.92 -15.21
N GLY A 399 14.40 -16.54 -15.87
CA GLY A 399 14.03 -17.96 -15.70
C GLY A 399 12.80 -18.21 -14.85
N ASN A 400 12.03 -17.17 -14.50
CA ASN A 400 10.81 -17.34 -13.71
C ASN A 400 9.64 -17.86 -14.53
N GLU A 401 8.83 -18.71 -13.89
CA GLU A 401 7.59 -19.24 -14.46
C GLU A 401 6.42 -18.32 -14.13
N ILE A 402 5.94 -17.57 -15.13
CA ILE A 402 4.87 -16.57 -14.97
C ILE A 402 3.72 -16.84 -15.93
N GLU A 403 2.51 -16.91 -15.39
CA GLU A 403 1.29 -16.75 -16.16
C GLU A 403 0.81 -15.31 -16.03
N PHE A 404 0.83 -14.56 -17.13
CA PHE A 404 0.41 -13.17 -17.16
C PHE A 404 -0.90 -12.99 -17.94
N LEU A 405 -1.91 -12.43 -17.28
CA LEU A 405 -3.23 -12.19 -17.84
C LEU A 405 -3.52 -10.69 -17.92
N ARG A 406 -3.85 -10.22 -19.12
CA ARG A 406 -4.24 -8.85 -19.40
C ARG A 406 -5.75 -8.75 -19.55
N TYR A 407 -6.37 -7.79 -18.87
CA TYR A 407 -7.81 -7.58 -18.86
C TYR A 407 -8.18 -6.30 -19.64
N PRO A 408 -8.69 -6.41 -20.88
CA PRO A 408 -9.06 -5.24 -21.68
C PRO A 408 -10.13 -4.38 -21.02
N GLY A 409 -9.93 -3.06 -21.03
CA GLY A 409 -10.92 -2.07 -20.57
C GLY A 409 -11.14 -2.03 -19.06
N LEU A 410 -10.47 -2.87 -18.28
CA LEU A 410 -10.48 -2.77 -16.82
C LEU A 410 -9.38 -1.84 -16.35
N ASP A 411 -9.73 -1.08 -15.32
CA ASP A 411 -8.85 -0.21 -14.55
C ASP A 411 -8.20 -0.98 -13.38
N HIS A 412 -7.44 -0.30 -12.54
CA HIS A 412 -6.72 -0.81 -11.38
C HIS A 412 -7.64 -1.58 -10.43
N SER A 413 -8.62 -0.88 -9.85
CA SER A 413 -9.47 -1.39 -8.77
C SER A 413 -10.40 -2.51 -9.24
N ALA A 414 -10.98 -2.40 -10.43
CA ALA A 414 -11.89 -3.42 -10.93
C ALA A 414 -11.17 -4.71 -11.33
N THR A 415 -9.89 -4.63 -11.70
CA THR A 415 -9.12 -5.82 -12.10
C THR A 415 -9.10 -6.88 -11.01
N LEU A 416 -8.96 -6.50 -9.74
CA LEU A 416 -8.99 -7.45 -8.62
C LEU A 416 -10.30 -8.23 -8.52
N THR A 417 -11.43 -7.53 -8.51
CA THR A 417 -12.74 -8.18 -8.33
C THR A 417 -13.13 -8.96 -9.58
N ALA A 418 -12.96 -8.38 -10.76
CA ALA A 418 -13.36 -9.00 -12.03
C ALA A 418 -12.52 -10.24 -12.37
N SER A 419 -11.27 -10.32 -11.90
CA SER A 419 -10.41 -11.48 -12.08
C SER A 419 -10.55 -12.56 -11.00
N SER A 420 -11.42 -12.36 -9.99
CA SER A 420 -11.63 -13.32 -8.90
C SER A 420 -11.95 -14.74 -9.29
N PRO A 421 -12.75 -15.02 -10.35
CA PRO A 421 -12.94 -16.40 -10.79
C PRO A 421 -11.64 -17.08 -11.22
N VAL A 422 -10.66 -16.30 -11.72
CA VAL A 422 -9.39 -16.82 -12.23
C VAL A 422 -8.38 -16.98 -11.10
N TRP A 423 -8.16 -15.97 -10.26
CA TRP A 423 -7.17 -16.09 -9.19
C TRP A 423 -7.61 -17.04 -8.08
N LEU A 424 -8.92 -17.15 -7.78
CA LEU A 424 -9.42 -18.17 -6.85
C LEU A 424 -9.16 -19.58 -7.39
N LYS A 425 -9.46 -19.80 -8.67
CA LYS A 425 -9.20 -21.09 -9.33
C LYS A 425 -7.71 -21.43 -9.35
N TYR A 426 -6.85 -20.45 -9.61
CA TYR A 426 -5.40 -20.63 -9.58
C TYR A 426 -4.92 -21.11 -8.20
N ILE A 427 -5.42 -20.48 -7.13
CA ILE A 427 -5.09 -20.86 -5.75
C ILE A 427 -5.60 -22.28 -5.46
N ASP A 428 -6.86 -22.58 -5.79
CA ASP A 428 -7.47 -23.91 -5.57
C ASP A 428 -6.68 -25.03 -6.26
N GLU A 429 -6.35 -24.87 -7.54
CA GLU A 429 -5.60 -25.87 -8.32
C GLU A 429 -4.16 -26.04 -7.82
N THR A 430 -3.57 -24.98 -7.27
CA THR A 430 -2.21 -25.01 -6.71
C THR A 430 -2.20 -25.76 -5.38
N PHE A 431 -3.14 -25.50 -4.48
CA PHE A 431 -3.30 -26.27 -3.24
C PHE A 431 -3.65 -27.74 -3.51
N ALA A 432 -4.52 -28.00 -4.50
CA ALA A 432 -4.89 -29.36 -4.90
C ALA A 432 -3.77 -30.10 -5.66
N ARG A 433 -2.65 -29.42 -6.00
CA ARG A 433 -1.54 -29.95 -6.79
C ARG A 433 -1.96 -30.50 -8.16
N THR A 434 -3.04 -29.97 -8.72
CA THR A 434 -3.56 -30.35 -10.04
C THR A 434 -2.98 -29.48 -11.14
N ARG A 435 -2.43 -28.31 -10.80
CA ARG A 435 -1.75 -27.43 -11.73
C ARG A 435 -0.36 -27.95 -12.09
N ARG A 436 -0.08 -28.05 -13.39
CA ARG A 436 1.25 -28.36 -13.93
C ARG A 436 1.84 -27.10 -14.56
N TYR A 437 2.99 -26.69 -14.05
CA TYR A 437 3.76 -25.61 -14.64
C TYR A 437 4.80 -26.21 -15.61
N SER A 438 5.03 -25.52 -16.72
CA SER A 438 5.99 -26.00 -17.72
C SER A 438 6.58 -24.88 -18.57
N ASN A 439 5.86 -23.78 -18.79
CA ASN A 439 6.35 -22.59 -19.49
C ASN A 439 5.58 -21.33 -19.06
N SER A 440 6.23 -20.17 -19.13
CA SER A 440 5.60 -18.86 -18.95
C SER A 440 4.63 -18.56 -20.10
N THR A 441 3.51 -17.90 -19.79
CA THR A 441 2.50 -17.52 -20.79
C THR A 441 2.04 -16.09 -20.60
N ILE A 442 1.76 -15.39 -21.71
CA ILE A 442 1.13 -14.07 -21.70
C ILE A 442 -0.16 -14.18 -22.50
N LYS A 443 -1.30 -13.85 -21.89
CA LYS A 443 -2.62 -13.94 -22.53
C LYS A 443 -3.42 -12.68 -22.30
N THR A 444 -4.30 -12.38 -23.24
CA THR A 444 -5.32 -11.32 -23.08
C THR A 444 -6.67 -11.99 -22.93
N VAL A 445 -7.39 -11.66 -21.86
CA VAL A 445 -8.71 -12.22 -21.58
C VAL A 445 -9.71 -11.65 -22.59
N LYS A 446 -10.60 -12.51 -23.09
CA LYS A 446 -11.70 -12.10 -23.97
C LYS A 446 -12.96 -11.88 -23.13
N PRO A 447 -13.41 -10.63 -22.93
CA PRO A 447 -14.67 -10.36 -22.22
C PRO A 447 -15.86 -10.87 -23.02
N PHE A 448 -16.97 -11.20 -22.33
CA PHE A 448 -18.21 -11.63 -22.99
C PHE A 448 -18.72 -10.56 -23.97
N ASN A 449 -18.78 -9.30 -23.52
CA ASN A 449 -19.07 -8.15 -24.38
C ASN A 449 -18.47 -6.87 -23.76
N LEU A 450 -17.34 -6.41 -24.31
CA LEU A 450 -16.65 -5.21 -23.80
C LEU A 450 -17.44 -3.93 -24.04
N THR A 451 -18.17 -3.85 -25.16
CA THR A 451 -18.88 -2.63 -25.59
C THR A 451 -19.98 -2.24 -24.61
N VAL A 452 -20.63 -3.22 -23.98
CA VAL A 452 -21.69 -3.00 -22.98
C VAL A 452 -21.27 -3.32 -21.56
N ALA A 453 -20.00 -3.71 -21.35
CA ALA A 453 -19.47 -3.87 -20.00
C ALA A 453 -19.51 -2.52 -19.30
N LYS A 454 -19.93 -2.50 -18.03
CA LYS A 454 -19.85 -1.29 -17.22
C LYS A 454 -18.38 -0.87 -17.17
N LYS A 455 -18.09 0.35 -17.63
CA LYS A 455 -16.75 0.93 -17.49
C LYS A 455 -16.43 1.05 -16.01
N SER A 456 -15.27 0.57 -15.64
CA SER A 456 -14.72 0.78 -14.32
C SER A 456 -14.20 2.22 -14.23
N LEU A 457 -14.42 2.84 -13.07
CA LEU A 457 -13.87 4.16 -12.77
C LEU A 457 -13.01 4.01 -11.53
N GLU A 458 -11.71 4.25 -11.71
CA GLU A 458 -10.68 4.10 -10.68
C GLU A 458 -10.86 5.15 -9.58
N ALA A 459 -11.27 6.35 -9.99
CA ALA A 459 -11.70 7.44 -9.13
C ALA A 459 -13.11 7.90 -9.57
N PRO A 460 -14.20 7.32 -9.04
CA PRO A 460 -15.55 7.84 -9.31
C PRO A 460 -15.68 9.32 -8.92
N MET A 461 -14.81 9.81 -8.02
CA MET A 461 -14.65 11.21 -7.64
C MET A 461 -14.26 12.14 -8.81
N LEU A 462 -13.60 11.67 -9.87
CA LEU A 462 -13.11 12.58 -10.93
C LEU A 462 -14.07 12.76 -12.11
N ASP A 463 -15.05 11.87 -12.25
CA ASP A 463 -15.98 11.81 -13.39
C ASP A 463 -17.42 12.21 -13.01
N GLU A 464 -17.75 12.30 -11.73
CA GLU A 464 -19.01 12.93 -11.31
C GLU A 464 -18.95 14.43 -11.66
N GLN A 465 -19.94 14.90 -12.45
CA GLN A 465 -20.10 16.31 -12.86
C GLN A 465 -19.75 17.38 -11.81
N PRO A 466 -20.02 17.21 -10.50
CA PRO A 466 -19.54 18.14 -9.48
C PRO A 466 -18.04 18.41 -9.50
N TRP A 467 -17.17 17.46 -9.87
CA TRP A 467 -15.69 17.59 -9.85
C TRP A 467 -15.05 18.01 -11.18
N LEU A 468 -15.69 17.75 -12.33
CA LEU A 468 -15.24 18.34 -13.60
C LEU A 468 -15.33 19.88 -13.60
N GLY A 469 -16.16 20.46 -12.73
CA GLY A 469 -16.19 21.90 -12.45
C GLY A 469 -15.16 22.38 -11.40
N ILE A 470 -14.33 21.47 -10.87
CA ILE A 470 -13.39 21.68 -9.75
C ILE A 470 -11.95 21.64 -10.23
N LEU A 471 -11.66 20.75 -11.18
CA LEU A 471 -10.38 20.69 -11.85
C LEU A 471 -10.20 21.98 -12.69
N PRO A 472 -9.02 22.61 -12.67
CA PRO A 472 -8.75 23.77 -13.51
C PRO A 472 -9.02 23.40 -14.97
N THR A 473 -9.99 24.06 -15.58
CA THR A 473 -10.13 24.01 -17.04
C THR A 473 -9.01 24.86 -17.62
N SER A 474 -8.07 24.21 -18.32
CA SER A 474 -6.88 24.75 -19.01
C SER A 474 -5.69 25.15 -18.16
#